data_AF-A0AAN8H1R0-F1
#
_entry.id   AF-A0AAN8H1R0-F1
#
_cell.length_a   1.000
_cell.length_b   1.000
_cell.length_c   1.000
_cell.angle_alpha   90.00
_cell.angle_beta   90.00
_cell.angle_gamma   90.00
#
_symmetry.space_group_name_H-M   'P 1'
#
loop_
_entity.id
_entity.type
_entity.pdbx_description
1 polymer ?
#
loop_
_entity_poly.entity_id
_entity_poly.type
_entity_poly.pdbx_seq_one_letter_code
_entity_poly.pdbx_strand_id
1 'polypeptide(L)'
;MDVSSVTERSLESDRRKMEALFDHALYNMPGPPVPEEDRLLKVKPRVHSSDKSSQMWASVTEEDNEDIRWNSSSDSHPPWLRFHLGISRWQLFAHRDQNMATLTQQIATQKVVSAVQKSGGTQLKLVMTFRNYGQALLKPMKQERDEETNHNLYYFSDFERHNAEIAAFHLDRVLGFRRIPPVVGRLVDVVEEIKDVTTDRKLARTFFTSPGTAHSPSLHHSPSIA
;
A
#
# COMPACT_ATOMS: atom_id res chain seq x y z
N MET A 1 -33.89 19.18 10.53
CA MET A 1 -32.49 19.21 11.00
C MET A 1 -31.65 18.56 9.92
N ASP A 2 -30.61 19.24 9.47
CA ASP A 2 -29.85 18.89 8.26
C ASP A 2 -28.87 17.73 8.54
N VAL A 3 -29.00 16.64 7.78
CA VAL A 3 -28.26 15.37 7.96
C VAL A 3 -26.74 15.61 7.82
N SER A 4 -26.34 16.53 6.95
CA SER A 4 -24.94 16.92 6.72
C SER A 4 -24.31 17.55 7.97
N SER A 5 -25.09 18.31 8.75
CA SER A 5 -24.60 18.96 9.98
C SER A 5 -24.43 18.00 11.16
N VAL A 6 -25.07 16.82 11.11
CA VAL A 6 -25.00 15.78 12.13
C VAL A 6 -23.82 14.86 11.86
N THR A 7 -23.58 14.50 10.60
CA THR A 7 -22.40 13.71 10.18
C THR A 7 -21.09 14.46 10.44
N GLU A 8 -21.02 15.77 10.13
CA GLU A 8 -19.82 16.57 10.41
C GLU A 8 -19.49 16.65 11.90
N ARG A 9 -20.51 16.85 12.77
CA ARG A 9 -20.31 16.87 14.23
C ARG A 9 -19.85 15.53 14.78
N SER A 10 -20.35 14.42 14.23
CA SER A 10 -19.91 13.07 14.61
C SER A 10 -18.44 12.84 14.25
N LEU A 11 -18.03 13.22 13.03
CA LEU A 11 -16.64 13.07 12.56
C LEU A 11 -15.67 13.91 13.38
N GLU A 12 -16.05 15.14 13.74
CA GLU A 12 -15.23 16.00 14.59
C GLU A 12 -15.06 15.41 16.00
N SER A 13 -16.12 14.85 16.58
CA SER A 13 -16.05 14.13 17.85
C SER A 13 -15.08 12.94 17.77
N ASP A 14 -15.17 12.13 16.71
CA ASP A 14 -14.33 10.95 16.58
C ASP A 14 -12.85 11.30 16.31
N ARG A 15 -12.60 12.39 15.56
CA ARG A 15 -11.26 12.95 15.40
C ARG A 15 -10.64 13.36 16.74
N ARG A 16 -11.39 14.05 17.61
CA ARG A 16 -10.93 14.43 18.94
C ARG A 16 -10.63 13.22 19.83
N LYS A 17 -11.45 12.16 19.74
CA LYS A 17 -11.16 10.89 20.46
C LYS A 17 -9.85 10.27 19.98
N MET A 18 -9.59 10.29 18.67
CA MET A 18 -8.36 9.78 18.09
C MET A 18 -7.14 10.61 18.50
N GLU A 19 -7.26 11.94 18.52
CA GLU A 19 -6.22 12.84 19.04
C GLU A 19 -5.94 12.54 20.53
N ALA A 20 -6.99 12.47 21.35
CA ALA A 20 -6.87 12.16 22.78
C ALA A 20 -6.24 10.78 23.04
N LEU A 21 -6.54 9.77 22.21
CA LEU A 21 -5.92 8.45 22.30
C LEU A 21 -4.40 8.54 22.11
N PHE A 22 -3.95 9.22 21.05
CA PHE A 22 -2.52 9.32 20.72
C PHE A 22 -1.76 10.32 21.59
N ASP A 23 -2.44 11.23 22.27
CA ASP A 23 -1.84 12.10 23.30
C ASP A 23 -1.82 11.45 24.70
N HIS A 24 -2.53 10.32 24.89
CA HIS A 24 -2.53 9.61 26.16
C HIS A 24 -1.13 9.09 26.54
N ALA A 25 -0.82 9.09 27.83
CA ALA A 25 0.50 8.71 28.35
C ALA A 25 0.95 7.31 27.92
N LEU A 26 0.01 6.36 27.81
CA LEU A 26 0.30 4.99 27.36
C LEU A 26 0.86 4.91 25.93
N TYR A 27 0.52 5.85 25.05
CA TYR A 27 1.03 5.90 23.67
C TYR A 27 2.34 6.68 23.55
N ASN A 28 2.67 7.49 24.57
CA ASN A 28 3.87 8.34 24.60
C ASN A 28 4.90 7.89 25.65
N MET A 29 4.81 6.64 26.12
CA MET A 29 5.82 6.09 27.03
C MET A 29 7.19 6.07 26.33
N PRO A 30 8.25 6.61 26.97
CA PRO A 30 9.58 6.63 26.37
C PRO A 30 10.09 5.19 26.21
N GLY A 31 10.27 4.77 24.96
CA GLY A 31 10.97 3.52 24.64
C GLY A 31 12.48 3.73 24.64
N PRO A 32 13.28 2.66 24.80
CA PRO A 32 14.71 2.75 24.61
C PRO A 32 15.03 3.22 23.18
N PRO A 33 16.09 4.02 22.98
CA PRO A 33 16.53 4.40 21.63
C PRO A 33 16.85 3.13 20.83
N VAL A 34 16.44 3.09 19.56
CA VAL A 34 16.67 1.93 18.68
C VAL A 34 18.14 1.92 18.25
N PRO A 35 18.95 0.93 18.69
CA PRO A 35 20.34 0.82 18.26
C PRO A 35 20.45 0.54 16.75
N GLU A 36 21.58 0.85 16.14
CA GLU A 36 21.76 0.61 14.69
C GLU A 36 21.71 -0.87 14.33
N GLU A 37 22.16 -1.76 15.22
CA GLU A 37 22.08 -3.22 15.09
C GLU A 37 20.66 -3.77 15.08
N ASP A 38 19.71 -3.03 15.63
CA ASP A 38 18.30 -3.41 15.65
C ASP A 38 17.52 -2.88 14.44
N ARG A 39 18.16 -2.12 13.55
CA ARG A 39 17.56 -1.72 12.26
C ARG A 39 17.71 -2.83 11.23
N LEU A 40 16.62 -3.09 10.50
CA LEU A 40 16.60 -4.16 9.50
C LEU A 40 17.55 -3.88 8.33
N LEU A 41 17.57 -2.63 7.85
CA LEU A 41 18.40 -2.20 6.74
C LEU A 41 19.38 -1.12 7.20
N LYS A 42 20.60 -1.16 6.65
CA LYS A 42 21.67 -0.20 6.94
C LYS A 42 22.16 0.42 5.64
N VAL A 43 22.29 1.75 5.62
CA VAL A 43 22.92 2.46 4.50
C VAL A 43 24.42 2.33 4.65
N LYS A 44 25.07 1.62 3.73
CA LYS A 44 26.54 1.61 3.67
C LYS A 44 27.01 2.90 2.98
N PRO A 45 27.80 3.76 3.63
CA PRO A 45 28.49 4.83 2.92
C PRO A 45 29.42 4.19 1.87
N ARG A 46 29.48 4.76 0.67
CA ARG A 46 30.41 4.30 -0.39
C ARG A 46 31.85 4.54 0.08
N VAL A 47 32.44 3.56 0.75
CA VAL A 47 33.88 3.35 0.77
C VAL A 47 34.16 2.34 -0.34
N HIS A 48 35.11 2.65 -1.23
CA HIS A 48 35.49 1.78 -2.34
C HIS A 48 35.83 0.36 -1.84
N SER A 49 34.87 -0.54 -1.87
CA SER A 49 35.09 -1.97 -1.70
C SER A 49 34.43 -2.69 -2.87
N SER A 50 35.28 -3.10 -3.81
CA SER A 50 34.94 -3.97 -4.93
C SER A 50 34.62 -5.37 -4.39
N ASP A 51 33.42 -5.57 -3.84
CA ASP A 51 32.93 -6.91 -3.56
C ASP A 51 31.57 -7.10 -4.23
N LYS A 52 31.61 -7.90 -5.29
CA LYS A 52 30.44 -8.34 -6.06
C LYS A 52 29.58 -9.21 -5.15
N SER A 53 28.56 -8.62 -4.52
CA SER A 53 27.52 -9.37 -3.81
C SER A 53 26.48 -9.88 -4.82
N SER A 54 26.27 -11.20 -4.81
CA SER A 54 25.55 -12.00 -5.80
C SER A 54 24.03 -11.89 -5.77
N GLN A 55 23.46 -10.80 -5.26
CA GLN A 55 22.02 -10.55 -5.26
C GLN A 55 21.71 -9.17 -5.83
N MET A 56 21.97 -9.01 -7.13
CA MET A 56 21.56 -7.85 -7.89
C MET A 56 20.20 -8.16 -8.52
N TRP A 57 19.14 -7.49 -8.06
CA TRP A 57 17.88 -7.45 -8.78
C TRP A 57 18.15 -6.73 -10.11
N ALA A 58 18.22 -7.49 -11.20
CA ALA A 58 18.38 -6.93 -12.54
C ALA A 58 17.04 -6.36 -13.00
N SER A 59 16.89 -5.04 -12.91
CA SER A 59 15.86 -4.32 -13.66
C SER A 59 16.18 -4.39 -15.15
N VAL A 60 15.24 -4.87 -15.95
CA VAL A 60 15.32 -4.89 -17.41
C VAL A 60 15.02 -3.49 -17.94
N THR A 61 16.06 -2.80 -18.44
CA THR A 61 16.17 -1.94 -19.65
C THR A 61 17.24 -0.87 -19.41
N GLU A 62 18.33 -0.91 -20.17
CA GLU A 62 19.53 -0.06 -20.02
C GLU A 62 19.38 1.37 -20.57
N GLU A 63 18.18 1.86 -20.89
CA GLU A 63 18.04 3.12 -21.63
C GLU A 63 17.44 4.30 -20.87
N ASP A 64 17.17 4.17 -19.56
CA ASP A 64 16.74 5.31 -18.73
C ASP A 64 17.33 5.25 -17.30
N ASN A 65 18.61 4.87 -17.21
CA ASN A 65 19.39 4.92 -15.97
C ASN A 65 19.78 6.38 -15.70
N GLU A 66 18.82 7.23 -15.33
CA GLU A 66 19.17 8.38 -14.52
C GLU A 66 19.76 7.82 -13.22
N ASP A 67 21.07 8.00 -13.03
CA ASP A 67 21.81 7.58 -11.84
C ASP A 67 21.11 8.12 -10.57
N ILE A 68 20.21 7.33 -10.00
CA ILE A 68 19.49 7.74 -8.79
C ILE A 68 20.50 7.76 -7.66
N ARG A 69 20.99 8.97 -7.38
CA ARG A 69 22.01 9.25 -6.38
C ARG A 69 21.40 9.14 -4.98
N TRP A 70 21.20 7.91 -4.52
CA TRP A 70 20.87 7.58 -3.14
C TRP A 70 22.03 8.00 -2.23
N ASN A 71 22.01 9.24 -1.79
CA ASN A 71 23.04 9.80 -0.91
C ASN A 71 22.70 9.49 0.56
N SER A 72 23.64 9.71 1.47
CA SER A 72 23.43 9.44 2.90
C SER A 72 22.41 10.36 3.58
N SER A 73 21.84 11.35 2.89
CA SER A 73 20.77 12.20 3.44
C SER A 73 19.42 11.50 3.31
N SER A 74 18.90 11.06 4.45
CA SER A 74 17.61 10.35 4.57
C SER A 74 16.42 11.12 4.03
N ASP A 75 16.51 12.45 3.97
CA ASP A 75 15.40 13.33 3.61
C ASP A 75 15.17 13.42 2.09
N SER A 76 16.15 13.02 1.29
CA SER A 76 16.03 12.98 -0.18
C SER A 76 15.42 11.68 -0.71
N HIS A 77 15.24 10.68 0.16
CA HIS A 77 14.73 9.36 -0.23
C HIS A 77 13.21 9.36 -0.44
N PRO A 78 12.69 8.56 -1.39
CA PRO A 78 11.27 8.40 -1.57
C PRO A 78 10.62 7.81 -0.30
N PRO A 79 9.36 8.15 0.00
CA PRO A 79 8.65 7.70 1.20
C PRO A 79 8.72 6.21 1.47
N TRP A 80 8.66 5.36 0.44
CA TRP A 80 8.73 3.90 0.61
C TRP A 80 10.11 3.43 1.11
N LEU A 81 11.19 4.09 0.69
CA LEU A 81 12.55 3.76 1.11
C LEU A 81 12.79 4.24 2.54
N ARG A 82 12.31 5.44 2.88
CA ARG A 82 12.33 5.95 4.27
C ARG A 82 11.61 5.01 5.22
N PHE A 83 10.48 4.44 4.79
CA PHE A 83 9.77 3.42 5.55
C PHE A 83 10.62 2.16 5.76
N HIS A 84 11.20 1.59 4.69
CA HIS A 84 12.07 0.41 4.83
C HIS A 84 13.29 0.65 5.74
N LEU A 85 13.91 1.83 5.66
CA LEU A 85 15.04 2.21 6.53
C LEU A 85 14.63 2.45 8.00
N GLY A 86 13.34 2.72 8.25
CA GLY A 86 12.77 2.91 9.58
C GLY A 86 12.41 1.61 10.31
N ILE A 87 12.34 0.48 9.61
CA ILE A 87 11.98 -0.82 10.20
C ILE A 87 13.05 -1.25 11.22
N SER A 88 12.59 -1.60 12.42
CA SER A 88 13.45 -2.12 13.49
C SER A 88 12.95 -3.46 14.04
N ARG A 89 13.75 -4.07 14.92
CA ARG A 89 13.42 -5.31 15.65
C ARG A 89 12.02 -5.30 16.26
N TRP A 90 11.53 -4.14 16.69
CA TRP A 90 10.34 -4.03 17.54
C TRP A 90 9.08 -3.54 16.81
N GLN A 91 9.24 -2.85 15.67
CA GLN A 91 8.12 -2.21 14.98
C GLN A 91 8.43 -1.96 13.50
N LEU A 92 7.40 -1.99 12.65
CA LEU A 92 7.52 -1.63 11.24
C LEU A 92 7.66 -0.12 11.01
N PHE A 93 7.07 0.70 11.88
CA PHE A 93 7.12 2.15 11.82
C PHE A 93 7.01 2.74 13.23
N ALA A 94 7.45 3.98 13.40
CA ALA A 94 7.37 4.68 14.69
C ALA A 94 5.95 5.18 14.99
N HIS A 95 5.61 5.33 16.28
CA HIS A 95 4.30 5.87 16.68
C HIS A 95 4.01 7.26 16.07
N ARG A 96 5.00 8.17 16.13
CA ARG A 96 4.96 9.50 15.51
C ARG A 96 5.87 9.57 14.27
N ASP A 97 5.64 8.67 13.32
CA ASP A 97 6.40 8.64 12.07
C ASP A 97 5.95 9.76 11.11
N GLN A 98 6.84 10.74 10.88
CA GLN A 98 6.61 11.86 9.95
C GLN A 98 6.51 11.43 8.49
N ASN A 99 7.01 10.25 8.14
CA ASN A 99 6.96 9.72 6.78
C ASN A 99 5.60 9.06 6.44
N MET A 100 4.81 8.68 7.44
CA MET A 100 3.60 7.87 7.26
C MET A 100 2.54 8.57 6.38
N ALA A 101 2.31 9.86 6.61
CA ALA A 101 1.33 10.63 5.83
C ALA A 101 1.75 10.72 4.35
N THR A 102 3.03 11.01 4.09
CA THR A 102 3.55 11.11 2.72
C THR A 102 3.56 9.75 2.02
N LEU A 103 3.90 8.67 2.73
CA LEU A 103 3.88 7.31 2.16
C LEU A 103 2.46 6.87 1.77
N THR A 104 1.49 7.04 2.68
CA THR A 104 0.10 6.66 2.42
C THR A 104 -0.50 7.49 1.28
N GLN A 105 -0.22 8.80 1.25
CA GLN A 105 -0.62 9.66 0.13
C GLN A 105 0.02 9.20 -1.18
N GLN A 106 1.32 8.88 -1.19
CA GLN A 106 2.00 8.37 -2.37
C GLN A 106 1.33 7.09 -2.90
N ILE A 107 1.01 6.11 -2.05
CA ILE A 107 0.36 4.87 -2.51
C ILE A 107 -1.03 5.19 -3.10
N ALA A 108 -1.76 6.11 -2.48
CA ALA A 108 -3.10 6.49 -2.91
C ALA A 108 -3.14 7.23 -4.26
N THR A 109 -2.14 8.06 -4.58
CA THR A 109 -2.22 9.00 -5.72
C THR A 109 -1.13 8.85 -6.78
N GLN A 110 -0.01 8.19 -6.47
CA GLN A 110 1.13 8.14 -7.39
C GLN A 110 0.78 7.36 -8.66
N LYS A 111 1.20 7.85 -9.83
CA LYS A 111 0.97 7.17 -11.10
C LYS A 111 1.61 5.78 -11.12
N VAL A 112 0.81 4.80 -11.54
CA VAL A 112 1.21 3.42 -11.76
C VAL A 112 1.90 3.33 -13.13
N VAL A 113 3.05 2.66 -13.18
CA VAL A 113 3.82 2.48 -14.42
C VAL A 113 3.93 1.02 -14.85
N SER A 114 3.63 0.09 -13.94
CA SER A 114 3.55 -1.33 -14.24
C SER A 114 2.62 -2.04 -13.26
N ALA A 115 1.87 -3.01 -13.73
CA ALA A 115 1.05 -3.89 -12.91
C ALA A 115 1.19 -5.33 -13.39
N VAL A 116 1.52 -6.27 -12.51
CA VAL A 116 1.70 -7.69 -12.86
C VAL A 116 0.99 -8.60 -11.86
N GLN A 117 0.55 -9.79 -12.30
CA GLN A 117 -0.10 -10.73 -11.40
C GLN A 117 0.95 -11.41 -10.49
N LYS A 118 0.69 -11.42 -9.18
CA LYS A 118 1.54 -12.17 -8.26
C LYS A 118 1.33 -13.67 -8.46
N SER A 119 2.42 -14.40 -8.75
CA SER A 119 2.37 -15.85 -8.90
C SER A 119 2.20 -16.58 -7.57
N GLY A 120 1.63 -17.80 -7.65
CA GLY A 120 1.50 -18.72 -6.51
C GLY A 120 0.48 -18.32 -5.44
N GLY A 121 -0.44 -17.41 -5.74
CA GLY A 121 -1.55 -17.03 -4.85
C GLY A 121 -2.79 -17.88 -5.05
N THR A 122 -3.63 -17.97 -4.02
CA THR A 122 -4.98 -18.57 -4.07
C THR A 122 -6.00 -17.64 -4.73
N GLN A 123 -5.79 -16.34 -4.64
CA GLN A 123 -6.69 -15.29 -5.13
C GLN A 123 -5.92 -14.26 -5.94
N LEU A 124 -6.64 -13.49 -6.75
CA LEU A 124 -6.07 -12.44 -7.59
C LEU A 124 -5.42 -11.34 -6.72
N LYS A 125 -4.11 -11.15 -6.91
CA LYS A 125 -3.32 -10.07 -6.31
C LYS A 125 -2.40 -9.51 -7.38
N LEU A 126 -2.31 -8.20 -7.48
CA LEU A 126 -1.43 -7.53 -8.42
C LEU A 126 -0.29 -6.84 -7.66
N VAL A 127 0.91 -6.87 -8.23
CA VAL A 127 2.02 -6.02 -7.79
C VAL A 127 2.03 -4.79 -8.68
N MET A 128 1.77 -3.62 -8.09
CA MET A 128 1.82 -2.34 -8.78
C MET A 128 3.16 -1.68 -8.51
N THR A 129 3.79 -1.15 -9.57
CA THR A 129 5.02 -0.38 -9.49
C THR A 129 4.74 1.08 -9.84
N PHE A 130 5.30 1.99 -9.05
CA PHE A 130 5.18 3.44 -9.22
C PHE A 130 6.44 4.03 -9.87
N ARG A 131 6.33 5.27 -10.37
CA ARG A 131 7.46 5.99 -11.02
C ARG A 131 8.74 6.06 -10.20
N ASN A 132 8.64 6.10 -8.87
CA ASN A 132 9.78 6.18 -7.98
C ASN A 132 10.26 4.79 -7.50
N TYR A 133 10.01 3.76 -8.30
CA TYR A 133 10.37 2.35 -8.05
C TYR A 133 9.71 1.70 -6.83
N GLY A 134 8.90 2.45 -6.08
CA GLY A 134 8.09 1.91 -5.01
C GLY A 134 7.09 0.92 -5.55
N GLN A 135 6.76 -0.10 -4.75
CA GLN A 135 5.78 -1.12 -5.10
C GLN A 135 4.70 -1.24 -4.03
N ALA A 136 3.49 -1.62 -4.45
CA ALA A 136 2.38 -1.95 -3.56
C ALA A 136 1.66 -3.22 -4.05
N LEU A 137 1.13 -3.99 -3.09
CA LEU A 137 0.28 -5.13 -3.40
C LEU A 137 -1.18 -4.67 -3.46
N LEU A 138 -1.82 -4.85 -4.61
CA LEU A 138 -3.24 -4.56 -4.80
C LEU A 138 -4.06 -5.84 -4.58
N LYS A 139 -5.05 -5.74 -3.70
CA LYS A 139 -6.15 -6.70 -3.58
C LYS A 139 -7.42 -6.01 -4.11
N PRO A 140 -8.01 -6.49 -5.21
CA PRO A 140 -9.21 -5.85 -5.76
C PRO A 140 -10.42 -6.06 -4.86
N MET A 141 -11.46 -5.27 -5.07
CA MET A 141 -12.76 -5.54 -4.48
C MET A 141 -13.32 -6.88 -5.01
N LYS A 142 -13.80 -7.71 -4.09
CA LYS A 142 -14.38 -9.04 -4.38
C LYS A 142 -15.82 -9.19 -3.91
N GLN A 143 -16.24 -8.39 -2.93
CA GLN A 143 -17.55 -8.42 -2.29
C GLN A 143 -17.98 -7.01 -1.93
N GLU A 144 -19.28 -6.79 -1.86
CA GLU A 144 -19.88 -5.53 -1.43
C GLU A 144 -19.64 -5.27 0.07
N ARG A 145 -19.86 -4.01 0.50
CA ARG A 145 -19.56 -3.59 1.88
C ARG A 145 -20.47 -4.23 2.93
N ASP A 146 -21.72 -4.44 2.56
CA ASP A 146 -22.80 -4.99 3.37
C ASP A 146 -22.93 -6.52 3.22
N GLU A 147 -22.17 -7.13 2.32
CA GLU A 147 -22.21 -8.57 2.09
C GLU A 147 -21.47 -9.34 3.21
N GLU A 148 -22.18 -10.26 3.87
CA GLU A 148 -21.57 -11.16 4.86
C GLU A 148 -21.11 -12.48 4.22
N THR A 149 -20.05 -13.07 4.77
CA THR A 149 -19.60 -14.39 4.34
C THR A 149 -20.68 -15.43 4.65
N ASN A 150 -21.04 -16.25 3.65
CA ASN A 150 -22.05 -17.29 3.82
C ASN A 150 -21.62 -18.28 4.92
N HIS A 151 -22.50 -18.55 5.88
CA HIS A 151 -22.22 -19.45 7.02
C HIS A 151 -21.90 -20.89 6.61
N ASN A 152 -22.28 -21.32 5.41
CA ASN A 152 -21.94 -22.65 4.87
C ASN A 152 -20.56 -22.70 4.21
N LEU A 153 -19.86 -21.57 4.11
CA LEU A 153 -18.54 -21.48 3.52
C LEU A 153 -17.48 -21.83 4.55
N TYR A 154 -16.56 -22.75 4.21
CA TYR A 154 -15.39 -23.00 5.03
C TYR A 154 -14.46 -21.78 5.03
N TYR A 155 -13.71 -21.57 6.12
CA TYR A 155 -12.81 -20.43 6.28
C TYR A 155 -11.75 -20.29 5.17
N PHE A 156 -11.31 -21.40 4.54
CA PHE A 156 -10.34 -21.38 3.46
C PHE A 156 -10.95 -21.04 2.09
N SER A 157 -12.28 -21.02 2.00
CA SER A 157 -13.03 -20.65 0.79
C SER A 157 -13.50 -19.19 0.85
N ASP A 158 -13.29 -18.49 1.97
CA ASP A 158 -13.66 -17.09 2.13
C ASP A 158 -12.81 -16.16 1.24
N PHE A 159 -13.39 -15.03 0.85
CA PHE A 159 -12.72 -14.06 0.00
C PHE A 159 -11.79 -13.16 0.81
N GLU A 160 -10.61 -12.88 0.25
CA GLU A 160 -9.76 -11.82 0.78
C GLU A 160 -10.32 -10.46 0.33
N ARG A 161 -10.74 -9.64 1.30
CA ARG A 161 -11.38 -8.34 1.04
C ARG A 161 -10.39 -7.20 1.24
N HIS A 162 -10.35 -6.25 0.31
CA HIS A 162 -9.60 -4.99 0.45
C HIS A 162 -9.94 -4.21 1.74
N ASN A 163 -11.21 -4.23 2.16
CA ASN A 163 -11.66 -3.58 3.39
C ASN A 163 -10.95 -4.14 4.64
N ALA A 164 -10.72 -5.46 4.70
CA ALA A 164 -10.06 -6.09 5.83
C ALA A 164 -8.59 -5.65 5.93
N GLU A 165 -7.89 -5.52 4.80
CA GLU A 165 -6.50 -5.04 4.77
C GLU A 165 -6.37 -3.61 5.29
N ILE A 166 -7.26 -2.71 4.84
CA ILE A 166 -7.27 -1.31 5.26
C ILE A 166 -7.61 -1.22 6.75
N ALA A 167 -8.68 -1.88 7.17
CA ALA A 167 -9.13 -1.86 8.57
C ALA A 167 -8.08 -2.45 9.51
N ALA A 168 -7.43 -3.55 9.13
CA ALA A 168 -6.39 -4.19 9.93
C ALA A 168 -5.21 -3.25 10.16
N PHE A 169 -4.73 -2.53 9.14
CA PHE A 169 -3.66 -1.54 9.30
C PHE A 169 -4.03 -0.46 10.33
N HIS A 170 -5.23 0.10 10.24
CA HIS A 170 -5.67 1.12 11.19
C HIS A 170 -5.90 0.57 12.60
N LEU A 171 -6.47 -0.64 12.72
CA LEU A 171 -6.68 -1.30 14.01
C LEU A 171 -5.34 -1.64 14.69
N ASP A 172 -4.37 -2.19 13.96
CA ASP A 172 -3.02 -2.47 14.45
C ASP A 172 -2.32 -1.21 14.96
N ARG A 173 -2.50 -0.08 14.26
CA ARG A 173 -1.99 1.23 14.67
C ARG A 173 -2.68 1.74 15.93
N VAL A 174 -4.02 1.65 16.00
CA VAL A 174 -4.81 2.03 17.18
C VAL A 174 -4.41 1.20 18.38
N LEU A 175 -4.19 -0.11 18.23
CA LEU A 175 -3.76 -0.99 19.32
C LEU A 175 -2.29 -0.80 19.71
N GLY A 176 -1.53 0.01 18.96
CA GLY A 176 -0.12 0.28 19.25
C GLY A 176 0.81 -0.89 18.92
N PHE A 177 0.39 -1.83 18.07
CA PHE A 177 1.20 -2.98 17.67
C PHE A 177 2.24 -2.63 16.60
N ARG A 178 1.84 -1.88 15.56
CA ARG A 178 2.72 -1.40 14.47
C ARG A 178 3.41 -2.54 13.71
N ARG A 179 2.65 -3.57 13.34
CA ARG A 179 3.11 -4.81 12.69
C ARG A 179 2.50 -5.05 11.31
N ILE A 180 1.53 -4.24 10.91
CA ILE A 180 0.92 -4.34 9.57
C ILE A 180 1.51 -3.23 8.68
N PRO A 181 1.94 -3.52 7.44
CA PRO A 181 2.45 -2.49 6.55
C PRO A 181 1.37 -1.43 6.24
N PRO A 182 1.74 -0.20 5.88
CA PRO A 182 0.75 0.82 5.50
C PRO A 182 -0.13 0.38 4.33
N VAL A 183 -1.44 0.44 4.52
CA VAL A 183 -2.46 0.10 3.52
C VAL A 183 -3.41 1.27 3.32
N VAL A 184 -3.77 1.56 2.07
CA VAL A 184 -4.75 2.59 1.70
C VAL A 184 -5.75 2.05 0.70
N GLY A 185 -6.95 2.62 0.70
CA GLY A 185 -7.89 2.46 -0.40
C GLY A 185 -7.54 3.36 -1.57
N ARG A 186 -7.71 2.88 -2.80
CA ARG A 186 -7.51 3.64 -4.03
C ARG A 186 -8.54 3.19 -5.08
N LEU A 187 -9.15 4.16 -5.75
CA LEU A 187 -9.87 3.89 -6.99
C LEU A 187 -8.85 3.83 -8.11
N VAL A 188 -8.81 2.70 -8.82
CA VAL A 188 -7.83 2.39 -9.85
C VAL A 188 -8.56 2.30 -11.18
N ASP A 189 -8.12 3.05 -12.18
CA ASP A 189 -8.60 2.87 -13.55
C ASP A 189 -8.02 1.57 -14.11
N VAL A 190 -8.89 0.58 -14.30
CA VAL A 190 -8.47 -0.77 -14.71
C VAL A 190 -7.88 -0.77 -16.13
N VAL A 191 -8.24 0.20 -16.99
CA VAL A 191 -7.62 0.37 -18.30
C VAL A 191 -6.25 1.00 -18.15
N GLU A 192 -6.23 2.25 -17.68
CA GLU A 192 -5.03 3.09 -17.75
C GLU A 192 -3.96 2.65 -16.75
N GLU A 193 -4.36 2.14 -15.58
CA GLU A 193 -3.45 1.81 -14.48
C GLU A 193 -3.17 0.31 -14.35
N ILE A 194 -3.81 -0.56 -15.15
CA ILE A 194 -3.54 -2.00 -15.13
C ILE A 194 -3.36 -2.56 -16.55
N LYS A 195 -4.40 -2.53 -17.38
CA LYS A 195 -4.40 -3.18 -18.70
C LYS A 195 -3.34 -2.60 -19.63
N ASP A 196 -3.21 -1.29 -19.68
CA ASP A 196 -2.33 -0.62 -20.66
C ASP A 196 -0.86 -0.56 -20.18
N VAL A 197 -0.61 -0.84 -18.89
CA VAL A 197 0.73 -0.82 -18.26
C VAL A 197 1.26 -2.21 -17.89
N THR A 198 0.49 -3.28 -18.10
CA THR A 198 0.95 -4.64 -17.79
C THR A 198 1.86 -5.21 -18.87
N THR A 199 2.98 -5.79 -18.45
CA THR A 199 3.85 -6.62 -19.30
C THR A 199 3.55 -8.13 -19.13
N ASP A 200 2.67 -8.47 -18.20
CA ASP A 200 2.25 -9.85 -17.92
C ASP A 200 1.23 -10.31 -18.96
N ARG A 201 1.70 -11.14 -19.91
CA ARG A 201 0.86 -11.70 -20.98
C ARG A 201 -0.30 -12.56 -20.48
N LYS A 202 -0.20 -13.18 -19.30
CA LYS A 202 -1.29 -13.98 -18.73
C LYS A 202 -2.40 -13.05 -18.25
N LEU A 203 -2.04 -12.03 -17.47
CA LEU A 203 -2.98 -11.01 -17.01
C LEU A 203 -3.59 -10.23 -18.19
N ALA A 204 -2.79 -9.82 -19.17
CA ALA A 204 -3.27 -9.06 -20.33
C ALA A 204 -4.37 -9.79 -21.13
N ARG A 205 -4.37 -11.13 -21.13
CA ARG A 205 -5.35 -11.95 -21.85
C ARG A 205 -6.67 -12.14 -21.12
N THR A 206 -6.77 -11.78 -19.84
CA THR A 206 -8.01 -11.95 -19.05
C THR A 206 -8.94 -10.75 -19.11
N PHE A 207 -8.52 -9.63 -19.72
CA PHE A 207 -9.38 -8.46 -19.89
C PHE A 207 -10.39 -8.70 -21.01
N PHE A 208 -11.66 -8.43 -20.72
CA PHE A 208 -12.74 -8.47 -21.71
C PHE A 208 -13.76 -7.37 -21.44
N THR A 209 -14.56 -7.05 -22.46
CA THR A 209 -15.70 -6.13 -22.31
C THR A 209 -16.92 -6.95 -21.90
N SER A 210 -17.55 -6.58 -20.77
CA SER A 210 -18.73 -7.29 -20.28
C SER A 210 -19.94 -7.04 -21.20
N PRO A 211 -20.90 -7.98 -21.30
CA PRO A 211 -22.11 -7.80 -22.12
C PRO A 211 -23.12 -6.74 -21.61
N GLY A 212 -22.73 -5.87 -20.67
CA GLY A 212 -23.62 -4.93 -19.96
C GLY A 212 -24.17 -3.80 -20.85
N THR A 213 -25.41 -3.98 -21.26
CA THR A 213 -26.42 -3.11 -21.89
C THR A 213 -26.13 -1.62 -22.11
N ALA A 214 -26.21 -1.24 -23.39
CA ALA A 214 -26.47 0.10 -23.89
C ALA A 214 -27.89 0.58 -23.53
N HIS A 215 -28.12 1.15 -22.34
CA HIS A 215 -29.26 2.05 -22.07
C HIS A 215 -28.95 3.00 -20.90
N SER A 216 -27.93 3.85 -21.03
CA SER A 216 -27.75 5.10 -20.27
C SER A 216 -26.62 5.90 -20.93
N PRO A 217 -26.86 7.11 -21.48
CA PRO A 217 -25.88 7.82 -22.30
C PRO A 217 -24.76 8.51 -21.50
N SER A 218 -24.48 8.10 -20.26
CA SER A 218 -23.56 8.82 -19.37
C SER A 218 -22.62 7.97 -18.51
N LEU A 219 -22.40 6.69 -18.83
CA LEU A 219 -21.40 5.89 -18.13
C LEU A 219 -20.42 5.29 -19.14
N HIS A 220 -19.17 5.77 -19.08
CA HIS A 220 -18.03 5.19 -19.79
C HIS A 220 -17.96 3.68 -19.49
N HIS A 221 -17.77 2.89 -20.55
CA HIS A 221 -17.65 1.43 -20.47
C HIS A 221 -16.44 1.04 -19.62
N SER A 222 -16.69 0.47 -18.43
CA SER A 222 -15.63 0.00 -17.54
C SER A 222 -15.27 -1.46 -17.89
N PRO A 223 -14.03 -1.75 -18.30
CA PRO A 223 -13.60 -3.13 -18.51
C PRO A 223 -13.45 -3.86 -17.17
N SER A 224 -13.69 -5.17 -17.22
CA SER A 224 -13.62 -6.06 -16.06
C SER A 224 -12.44 -7.03 -16.20
N ILE A 225 -11.91 -7.49 -15.06
CA ILE A 225 -10.89 -8.55 -14.99
C ILE A 225 -11.61 -9.87 -14.70
N ALA A 226 -11.37 -10.91 -15.50
CA ALA A 226 -11.85 -12.27 -15.25
C ALA A 226 -11.19 -12.88 -14.00
#